data_AF-A0A920S541-F1
#
_entry.id   AF-A0A920S541-F1
#
_cell.length_a   1.000
_cell.length_b   1.000
_cell.length_c   1.000
_cell.angle_alpha   90.00
_cell.angle_beta   90.00
_cell.angle_gamma   90.00
#
_symmetry.space_group_name_H-M   'P 1'
#
loop_
_entity.id
_entity.type
_entity.pdbx_description
1 polymer ?
#
loop_
_entity_poly.entity_id
_entity_poly.type
_entity_poly.pdbx_seq_one_letter_code
_entity_poly.pdbx_strand_id
1 'polypeptide(L)'
;MIIKNGPEWFKTFGTEKSSGTIIFSVSGHFNKPGNYELPLGIPFNKLIEFSRWDPGWEKIKSGDPRRLINKSISRHIIEDCTMDYESLQEAGSALGTAAVVVIAEGTCMVNLLKRISRFYLLKIVDNAHRVEKERVGYIEF
;
A
#
# COMPACT_ATOMS: atom_id res chain seq x y z
N MET A 1 13.33 1.58 17.87
CA MET A 1 14.77 1.19 17.76
C MET A 1 15.70 2.37 17.51
N ILE A 2 15.25 3.42 16.81
CA ILE A 2 16.06 4.63 16.50
C ILE A 2 16.65 5.29 17.77
N ILE A 3 15.84 5.49 18.82
CA ILE A 3 16.32 6.09 20.09
C ILE A 3 17.43 5.23 20.74
N LYS A 4 17.36 3.91 20.59
CA LYS A 4 18.30 2.96 21.22
C LYS A 4 19.59 2.79 20.42
N ASN A 5 19.49 2.72 19.09
CA ASN A 5 20.60 2.37 18.20
C ASN A 5 21.21 3.59 17.48
N GLY A 6 20.59 4.76 17.63
CA GLY A 6 21.00 6.00 16.97
C GLY A 6 20.42 6.19 15.56
N PRO A 7 20.42 7.44 15.05
CA PRO A 7 19.90 7.76 13.73
C PRO A 7 20.77 7.18 12.60
N GLU A 8 22.08 7.11 12.79
CA GLU A 8 23.01 6.57 11.78
C GLU A 8 22.77 5.07 11.54
N TRP A 9 22.44 4.31 12.58
CA TRP A 9 22.03 2.91 12.41
C TRP A 9 20.77 2.78 11.53
N PHE A 10 19.77 3.65 11.73
CA PHE A 10 18.53 3.61 10.94
C PHE A 10 18.78 3.97 9.47
N LYS A 11 19.74 4.87 9.20
CA LYS A 11 20.17 5.24 7.84
C LYS A 11 20.94 4.14 7.11
N THR A 12 21.40 3.09 7.79
CA THR A 12 22.05 1.94 7.11
C THR A 12 21.05 1.08 6.33
N PHE A 13 19.74 1.24 6.60
CA PHE A 13 18.66 0.64 5.84
C PHE A 13 18.10 1.64 4.84
N GLY A 14 17.52 1.16 3.75
CA GLY A 14 16.88 2.03 2.78
C GLY A 14 17.78 2.43 1.62
N THR A 15 17.35 3.45 0.89
CA THR A 15 18.17 4.17 -0.09
C THR A 15 18.70 5.47 0.54
N GLU A 16 19.59 6.16 -0.17
CA GLU A 16 20.13 7.46 0.26
C GLU A 16 19.03 8.50 0.50
N LYS A 17 18.01 8.53 -0.37
CA LYS A 17 16.89 9.48 -0.27
C LYS A 17 15.73 8.94 0.57
N SER A 18 15.55 7.62 0.59
CA SER A 18 14.51 6.91 1.33
C SER A 18 15.15 6.00 2.39
N SER A 19 15.67 6.58 3.47
CA SER A 19 16.36 5.83 4.52
C SER A 19 15.40 5.18 5.52
N GLY A 20 15.79 4.01 6.04
CA GLY A 20 15.07 3.28 7.09
C GLY A 20 14.31 2.06 6.61
N THR A 21 13.51 1.52 7.54
CA THR A 21 12.57 0.43 7.32
C THR A 21 11.14 0.95 7.33
N ILE A 22 10.26 0.25 6.61
CA ILE A 22 8.82 0.48 6.64
C ILE A 22 8.10 -0.87 6.75
N ILE A 23 6.92 -0.86 7.37
CA ILE A 23 6.05 -2.03 7.43
C ILE A 23 5.20 -2.05 6.17
N PHE A 24 5.48 -3.00 5.28
CA PHE A 24 4.66 -3.28 4.10
C PHE A 24 3.45 -4.12 4.48
N SER A 25 2.25 -3.60 4.27
CA SER A 25 1.01 -4.34 4.49
C SER A 25 0.55 -5.03 3.21
N VAL A 26 0.96 -6.27 3.01
CA VAL A 26 0.73 -7.04 1.79
C VAL A 26 -0.60 -7.79 1.88
N SER A 27 -1.47 -7.60 0.90
CA SER A 27 -2.84 -8.13 0.85
C SER A 27 -3.31 -8.35 -0.60
N GLY A 28 -4.54 -8.82 -0.79
CA GLY A 28 -5.07 -9.19 -2.11
C GLY A 28 -4.77 -10.64 -2.45
N HIS A 29 -4.43 -10.91 -3.71
CA HIS A 29 -4.26 -12.28 -4.22
C HIS A 29 -2.84 -12.82 -3.95
N PHE A 30 -2.49 -12.99 -2.68
CA PHE A 30 -1.26 -13.64 -2.22
C PHE A 30 -1.57 -14.88 -1.37
N ASN A 31 -0.68 -15.89 -1.31
CA ASN A 31 -0.86 -17.02 -0.39
C ASN A 31 -0.60 -16.64 1.07
N LYS A 32 0.31 -15.70 1.31
CA LYS A 32 0.67 -15.24 2.65
C LYS A 32 0.53 -13.72 2.73
N PRO A 33 -0.70 -13.19 2.80
CA PRO A 33 -0.90 -11.79 3.15
C PRO A 33 -0.39 -11.56 4.58
N GLY A 34 0.15 -10.37 4.85
CA GLY A 34 0.78 -10.07 6.12
C GLY A 34 1.46 -8.71 6.15
N ASN A 35 1.98 -8.37 7.34
CA ASN A 35 2.78 -7.18 7.54
C ASN A 35 4.25 -7.57 7.61
N TYR A 36 5.08 -6.93 6.78
CA TYR A 36 6.49 -7.23 6.66
C TYR A 36 7.31 -5.96 6.87
N GLU A 37 8.08 -5.90 7.94
CA GLU A 37 9.05 -4.81 8.13
C GLU A 37 10.28 -5.07 7.27
N LEU A 38 10.49 -4.22 6.26
CA LEU A 38 11.56 -4.37 5.28
C LEU A 38 12.22 -3.01 5.00
N PRO A 39 13.48 -2.98 4.55
CA PRO A 39 14.14 -1.74 4.15
C PRO A 39 13.44 -1.11 2.95
N LEU A 40 13.39 0.22 2.93
CA LEU A 40 12.99 0.97 1.73
C LEU A 40 13.95 0.67 0.56
N GLY A 41 13.45 0.74 -0.66
CA GLY A 41 14.25 0.42 -1.85
C GLY A 41 14.41 -1.07 -2.14
N ILE A 42 13.78 -1.95 -1.37
CA ILE A 42 13.70 -3.37 -1.71
C ILE A 42 13.02 -3.55 -3.09
N PRO A 43 13.55 -4.37 -4.01
CA PRO A 43 12.88 -4.64 -5.29
C PRO A 43 11.49 -5.23 -5.09
N PHE A 44 10.52 -4.84 -5.92
CA PHE A 44 9.15 -5.36 -5.82
C PHE A 44 9.09 -6.90 -5.91
N ASN A 45 9.89 -7.50 -6.78
CA ASN A 45 9.97 -8.96 -6.91
C ASN A 45 10.42 -9.64 -5.60
N LYS A 46 11.32 -9.00 -4.84
CA LYS A 46 11.74 -9.50 -3.54
C LYS A 46 10.64 -9.38 -2.49
N LEU A 47 9.88 -8.29 -2.50
CA LEU A 47 8.70 -8.15 -1.63
C LEU A 47 7.67 -9.27 -1.89
N ILE A 48 7.44 -9.65 -3.14
CA ILE A 48 6.55 -10.75 -3.53
C ILE A 48 7.06 -12.12 -3.04
N GLU A 49 8.37 -12.35 -3.06
CA GLU A 49 8.95 -13.61 -2.54
C GLU A 49 8.59 -13.83 -1.05
N PHE A 50 8.59 -12.76 -0.24
CA PHE A 50 8.24 -12.84 1.19
C PHE A 50 6.77 -13.21 1.44
N SER A 51 5.86 -12.76 0.56
CA SER A 51 4.42 -13.06 0.66
C SER A 51 4.01 -14.36 -0.04
N ARG A 52 4.98 -15.14 -0.56
CA ARG A 52 4.82 -16.41 -1.27
C ARG A 52 3.70 -16.35 -2.31
N TRP A 53 3.93 -15.70 -3.43
CA TRP A 53 2.96 -15.67 -4.55
C TRP A 53 2.45 -17.07 -4.91
N ASP A 54 1.13 -17.18 -5.12
CA ASP A 54 0.43 -18.33 -5.66
C ASP A 54 0.54 -18.43 -7.19
N PRO A 55 1.23 -19.45 -7.72
CA PRO A 55 1.26 -19.73 -9.16
C PRO A 55 -0.11 -20.17 -9.71
N GLY A 56 -1.04 -20.61 -8.86
CA GLY A 56 -2.39 -21.07 -9.25
C GLY A 56 -3.30 -19.95 -9.77
N TRP A 57 -2.90 -18.69 -9.64
CA TRP A 57 -3.54 -17.53 -10.27
C TRP A 57 -2.60 -17.03 -11.35
N GLU A 58 -2.71 -17.64 -12.53
CA GLU A 58 -1.63 -17.73 -13.52
C GLU A 58 -1.01 -16.40 -14.00
N LYS A 59 -1.59 -15.23 -13.72
CA LYS A 59 -1.02 -13.93 -14.14
C LYS A 59 -1.42 -12.79 -13.19
N ILE A 60 -0.48 -11.91 -12.84
CA ILE A 60 -0.78 -10.66 -12.09
C ILE A 60 -1.22 -9.60 -13.10
N LYS A 61 -2.39 -9.00 -12.88
CA LYS A 61 -2.91 -7.92 -13.73
C LYS A 61 -2.35 -6.57 -13.32
N SER A 62 -2.21 -6.35 -12.01
CA SER A 62 -1.62 -5.14 -11.43
C SER A 62 -1.25 -5.38 -9.97
N GLY A 63 -0.08 -4.88 -9.53
CA GLY A 63 0.23 -4.67 -8.12
C GLY A 63 -0.26 -3.29 -7.73
N ASP A 64 -1.27 -3.21 -6.88
CA ASP A 64 -1.87 -1.96 -6.41
C ASP A 64 -1.41 -1.67 -4.99
N PRO A 65 -0.32 -0.91 -4.79
CA PRO A 65 0.10 -0.48 -3.47
C PRO A 65 -0.84 0.52 -2.83
N ARG A 66 -2.01 0.05 -2.38
CA ARG A 66 -2.99 0.87 -1.67
C ARG A 66 -2.54 1.22 -0.26
N ARG A 67 -1.88 2.36 -0.13
CA ARG A 67 -2.67 3.46 0.42
C ARG A 67 -3.41 4.12 -0.71
N LEU A 68 -4.72 4.11 -0.58
CA LEU A 68 -5.65 4.65 -1.54
C LEU A 68 -5.28 6.12 -1.86
N ILE A 69 -5.24 6.44 -3.16
CA ILE A 69 -4.70 7.64 -3.86
C ILE A 69 -3.21 7.56 -4.24
N ASN A 70 -2.80 6.56 -5.03
CA ASN A 70 -2.01 6.81 -6.23
C ASN A 70 -2.16 5.65 -7.21
N LYS A 71 -1.93 5.93 -8.49
CA LYS A 71 -2.40 5.18 -9.67
C LYS A 71 -2.07 3.69 -9.59
N SER A 72 -3.03 2.84 -10.01
CA SER A 72 -2.78 1.40 -10.20
C SER A 72 -1.65 1.22 -11.20
N ILE A 73 -0.56 0.56 -10.77
CA ILE A 73 0.58 0.29 -11.65
C ILE A 73 0.38 -1.05 -12.33
N SER A 74 0.54 -1.07 -13.64
CA SER A 74 0.51 -2.33 -14.41
C SER A 74 1.71 -3.20 -14.04
N ARG A 75 1.53 -4.52 -14.10
CA ARG A 75 2.58 -5.49 -13.75
C ARG A 75 3.94 -5.19 -14.40
N HIS A 76 3.95 -4.96 -15.72
CA HIS A 76 5.17 -4.73 -16.50
C HIS A 76 5.94 -3.46 -16.11
N ILE A 77 5.32 -2.52 -15.40
CA ILE A 77 6.00 -1.31 -14.91
C ILE A 77 6.56 -1.59 -13.50
N ILE A 78 5.76 -2.20 -12.63
CA ILE A 78 6.12 -2.40 -11.21
C ILE A 78 7.19 -3.48 -11.00
N GLU A 79 7.35 -4.42 -11.93
CA GLU A 79 8.37 -5.48 -11.84
C GLU A 79 9.81 -4.95 -11.81
N ASP A 80 10.05 -3.80 -12.44
CA ASP A 80 11.35 -3.13 -12.49
C ASP A 80 11.51 -2.06 -11.39
N CYS A 81 10.49 -1.84 -10.56
CA CYS A 81 10.51 -0.83 -9.51
C CYS A 81 11.13 -1.34 -8.19
N THR A 82 11.76 -0.42 -7.49
CA THR A 82 12.10 -0.56 -6.07
C THR A 82 11.02 0.06 -5.20
N MET A 83 10.85 -0.49 -4.00
CA MET A 83 9.81 -0.07 -3.04
C MET A 83 10.31 1.09 -2.19
N ASP A 84 10.55 2.23 -2.83
CA ASP A 84 10.90 3.53 -2.25
C ASP A 84 10.02 4.64 -2.83
N TYR A 85 10.14 5.86 -2.29
CA TYR A 85 9.30 6.97 -2.71
C TYR A 85 9.62 7.43 -4.13
N GLU A 86 10.90 7.45 -4.50
CA GLU A 86 11.38 7.97 -5.78
C GLU A 86 10.99 7.05 -6.95
N SER A 87 11.33 5.77 -6.86
CA SER A 87 11.08 4.78 -7.92
C SER A 87 9.57 4.65 -8.21
N LEU A 88 8.74 4.61 -7.17
CA LEU A 88 7.28 4.54 -7.35
C LEU A 88 6.70 5.84 -7.90
N GLN A 89 7.28 7.00 -7.56
CA GLN A 89 6.87 8.29 -8.12
C GLN A 89 7.23 8.39 -9.61
N GLU A 90 8.42 7.96 -10.00
CA GLU A 90 8.87 7.89 -11.40
C GLU A 90 8.01 6.93 -12.23
N ALA A 91 7.59 5.80 -11.65
CA ALA A 91 6.62 4.87 -12.24
C ALA A 91 5.19 5.43 -12.31
N GLY A 92 4.98 6.69 -11.91
CA GLY A 92 3.70 7.37 -11.96
C GLY A 92 2.74 6.95 -10.84
N SER A 93 3.22 6.43 -9.72
CA SER A 93 2.43 6.09 -8.55
C SER A 93 3.03 6.71 -7.29
N ALA A 94 2.76 6.15 -6.10
CA ALA A 94 3.47 6.52 -4.88
C ALA A 94 3.42 5.38 -3.85
N LEU A 95 4.38 5.42 -2.93
CA LEU A 95 4.49 4.45 -1.84
C LEU A 95 3.32 4.54 -0.84
N GLY A 96 2.85 5.76 -0.53
CA GLY A 96 1.80 5.99 0.47
C GLY A 96 2.19 5.45 1.85
N THR A 97 1.35 4.59 2.45
CA THR A 97 1.68 3.83 3.68
C THR A 97 2.19 2.43 3.42
N ALA A 98 2.77 2.17 2.26
CA ALA A 98 3.36 0.87 1.94
C ALA A 98 2.38 -0.31 2.05
N ALA A 99 1.08 -0.05 1.93
CA ALA A 99 0.11 -1.12 1.83
C ALA A 99 0.07 -1.59 0.39
N VAL A 100 0.28 -2.89 0.16
CA VAL A 100 0.44 -3.54 -1.13
C VAL A 100 -0.72 -4.48 -1.41
N VAL A 101 -1.42 -4.30 -2.52
CA VAL A 101 -2.58 -5.10 -2.91
C VAL A 101 -2.40 -5.69 -4.30
N VAL A 102 -2.12 -6.97 -4.42
CA VAL A 102 -2.02 -7.59 -5.75
C VAL A 102 -3.39 -7.99 -6.27
N ILE A 103 -3.64 -7.65 -7.53
CA ILE A 103 -4.87 -7.95 -8.26
C ILE A 103 -4.54 -8.96 -9.36
N ALA A 104 -5.09 -10.16 -9.24
CA ALA A 104 -4.92 -11.21 -10.22
C ALA A 104 -5.64 -10.91 -11.54
N GLU A 105 -5.12 -11.48 -12.63
CA GLU A 105 -5.82 -11.53 -13.92
C GLU A 105 -7.18 -12.22 -13.78
N GLY A 106 -8.14 -11.83 -14.62
CA GLY A 106 -9.55 -12.21 -14.46
C GLY A 106 -10.35 -11.32 -13.50
N THR A 107 -9.71 -10.50 -12.66
CA THR A 107 -10.44 -9.54 -11.83
C THR A 107 -11.08 -8.43 -12.68
N CYS A 108 -12.39 -8.21 -12.50
CA CYS A 108 -13.13 -7.11 -13.14
C CYS A 108 -12.78 -5.76 -12.49
N MET A 109 -12.03 -4.93 -13.22
CA MET A 109 -11.57 -3.63 -12.72
C MET A 109 -12.72 -2.64 -12.49
N VAL A 110 -13.82 -2.74 -13.26
CA VAL A 110 -15.02 -1.92 -13.05
C VAL A 110 -15.68 -2.23 -11.71
N ASN A 111 -15.80 -3.51 -11.37
CA ASN A 111 -16.35 -3.93 -10.07
C ASN A 111 -15.42 -3.55 -8.91
N LEU A 112 -14.11 -3.66 -9.11
CA LEU A 112 -13.12 -3.20 -8.13
C LEU A 112 -13.25 -1.69 -7.88
N LEU A 113 -13.30 -0.88 -8.94
CA LEU A 113 -13.49 0.56 -8.83
C LEU A 113 -14.80 0.90 -8.10
N LYS A 114 -15.91 0.24 -8.46
CA LYS A 114 -17.20 0.42 -7.77
C LYS A 114 -17.09 0.15 -6.26
N ARG A 115 -16.37 -0.89 -5.85
CA ARG A 115 -16.14 -1.20 -4.43
C ARG A 115 -15.30 -0.13 -3.74
N ILE A 116 -14.23 0.34 -4.40
CA ILE A 116 -13.38 1.42 -3.89
C ILE A 116 -14.16 2.73 -3.75
N SER A 117 -14.91 3.14 -4.78
CA SER A 117 -15.74 4.34 -4.74
C SER A 117 -16.80 4.27 -3.63
N ARG A 118 -17.43 3.10 -3.43
CA ARG A 118 -18.39 2.90 -2.33
C ARG A 118 -17.73 3.05 -0.96
N PHE A 119 -16.53 2.53 -0.77
CA PHE A 119 -15.78 2.68 0.48
C PHE A 119 -15.57 4.17 0.83
N TYR A 120 -15.13 4.98 -0.14
CA TYR A 120 -14.96 6.41 0.08
C TYR A 120 -16.25 7.15 0.34
N LEU A 121 -17.32 6.83 -0.41
CA LEU A 121 -18.63 7.43 -0.18
C LEU A 121 -19.08 7.20 1.27
N LEU A 122 -18.95 5.96 1.77
CA LEU A 122 -19.30 5.63 3.16
C LEU A 122 -18.45 6.43 4.15
N LYS A 123 -17.14 6.60 3.90
CA LYS A 123 -16.26 7.39 4.78
C LYS A 123 -16.59 8.88 4.79
N ILE A 124 -17.01 9.43 3.66
CA ILE A 124 -17.45 10.83 3.57
C ILE A 124 -18.76 11.02 4.35
N VAL A 125 -19.73 10.13 4.15
CA VAL A 125 -21.04 10.20 4.81
C VAL A 125 -20.92 9.99 6.33
N ASP A 126 -20.13 9.01 6.76
CA ASP A 126 -19.85 8.75 8.18
C ASP A 126 -19.19 9.97 8.85
N ASN A 127 -18.21 10.59 8.17
CA ASN A 127 -17.58 11.80 8.67
C ASN A 127 -18.56 12.99 8.71
N ALA A 128 -19.43 13.14 7.71
CA ALA A 128 -20.45 14.19 7.69
C ALA A 128 -21.42 14.05 8.88
N HIS A 129 -21.92 12.84 9.16
CA HIS A 129 -22.75 12.58 10.33
C HIS A 129 -22.01 12.80 11.65
N ARG A 130 -20.71 12.47 11.72
CA ARG A 130 -19.90 12.72 12.92
C ARG A 130 -19.73 14.22 13.19
N VAL A 131 -19.39 14.99 12.15
CA VAL A 131 -19.28 16.45 12.22
C VAL A 131 -20.63 17.08 12.58
N GLU A 132 -21.74 16.57 12.04
CA GLU A 132 -23.08 17.06 12.38
C GLU A 132 -23.43 16.76 13.85
N LYS A 133 -23.10 15.58 14.38
CA LYS A 133 -23.25 15.26 15.82
C LYS A 133 -22.36 16.12 16.72
N GLU A 134 -21.12 16.37 16.32
CA GLU A 134 -20.20 17.26 17.05
C GLU A 134 -20.68 18.73 17.00
N ARG A 135 -21.33 19.16 15.91
CA ARG A 135 -21.82 20.53 15.70
C ARG A 135 -23.17 20.80 16.37
N VAL A 136 -24.02 19.79 16.50
CA VAL A 136 -25.34 19.89 17.17
C VAL A 136 -25.21 19.74 18.68
N GLY A 137 -24.08 19.23 19.20
CA GLY A 137 -23.80 19.15 20.63
C GLY A 137 -24.85 18.29 21.36
N TYR A 138 -24.52 17.03 21.64
CA TYR A 138 -25.29 16.27 22.61
C TYR A 138 -25.19 16.97 23.97
N ILE A 139 -26.21 17.78 24.30
CA ILE A 139 -26.62 18.06 25.66
C ILE A 139 -27.24 16.74 26.14
N GLU A 140 -26.43 15.88 26.75
CA GLU A 140 -26.99 14.80 27.57
C GLU A 140 -27.53 15.43 28.86
N PHE A 141 -28.84 15.27 29.09
CA PHE A 141 -29.48 15.36 30.40
C PHE A 141 -29.75 13.95 30.90
#